data_AF-A0A957WFP8-F1
#
_entry.id   AF-A0A957WFP8-F1
#
_cell.length_a   1.000
_cell.length_b   1.000
_cell.length_c   1.000
_cell.angle_alpha   90.00
_cell.angle_beta   90.00
_cell.angle_gamma   90.00
#
_symmetry.space_group_name_H-M   'P 1'
#
loop_
_entity.id
_entity.type
_entity.pdbx_description
1 polymer ?
#
loop_
_entity_poly.entity_id
_entity_poly.type
_entity_poly.pdbx_seq_one_letter_code
_entity_poly.pdbx_strand_id
1 'polypeptide(L)'
;DRYAIFLYGHTTVGIPPAQPFDPVTTSRYWIAGLVATGAVMLLYIAAYWLAARIAAWRKQTFVPALWWQVWLGCVIPLSIGIPAITMTVNSPTLPPSLAAACVAATLVGLAIALLPGQWAADRPWDLIWLAADGIGLMPALMLLRAIELPSRGLSVSHMTVWLLAMGGLLAGLVWLVMMSGLRIWRHREFPTASALFLAGVGLSYVLLPLIHHLLATPPAFRYISTASNFFAFNPGLRLLAVLTAAVMAIGITAVRRRLKPGRRLAPHYQS
;
A
#
# COMPACT_ATOMS: atom_id res chain seq x y z
N ASP A 1 20.47 14.22 -4.74
CA ASP A 1 20.88 14.12 -6.14
C ASP A 1 19.85 13.31 -6.94
N ARG A 2 19.28 13.89 -8.00
CA ARG A 2 18.27 13.22 -8.85
C ARG A 2 18.89 12.17 -9.78
N TYR A 3 20.14 12.38 -10.18
CA TYR A 3 20.88 11.37 -10.96
C TYR A 3 21.00 10.09 -10.16
N ALA A 4 21.21 10.23 -8.84
CA ALA A 4 21.17 9.11 -7.93
C ALA A 4 19.74 8.53 -7.76
N ILE A 5 18.81 9.34 -7.26
CA ILE A 5 17.48 8.87 -6.83
C ILE A 5 16.65 8.30 -8.00
N PHE A 6 16.82 8.83 -9.20
CA PHE A 6 16.08 8.40 -10.39
C PHE A 6 16.93 7.65 -11.41
N LEU A 7 18.20 7.37 -11.10
CA LEU A 7 19.18 6.65 -11.94
C LEU A 7 19.42 7.28 -13.32
N TYR A 8 19.38 8.60 -13.46
CA TYR A 8 19.66 9.22 -14.77
C TYR A 8 21.03 8.77 -15.31
N GLY A 9 21.10 8.46 -16.61
CA GLY A 9 22.30 7.98 -17.28
C GLY A 9 22.72 6.56 -16.93
N HIS A 10 22.07 5.89 -15.96
CA HIS A 10 22.39 4.51 -15.65
C HIS A 10 21.76 3.58 -16.69
N THR A 11 22.50 2.53 -17.05
CA THR A 11 22.10 1.53 -18.04
C THR A 11 22.37 0.12 -17.50
N THR A 12 21.62 -0.85 -18.01
CA THR A 12 21.88 -2.27 -17.82
C THR A 12 21.96 -2.94 -19.19
N VAL A 13 22.53 -4.14 -19.27
CA VAL A 13 22.65 -4.89 -20.53
C VAL A 13 21.31 -4.94 -21.26
N GLY A 14 21.28 -4.49 -22.52
CA GLY A 14 20.08 -4.48 -23.37
C GLY A 14 19.05 -3.38 -23.06
N ILE A 15 19.34 -2.44 -22.15
CA ILE A 15 18.43 -1.34 -21.80
C ILE A 15 19.15 0.00 -22.03
N PRO A 16 18.60 0.92 -22.85
CA PRO A 16 19.18 2.24 -23.04
C PRO A 16 19.41 2.99 -21.72
N PRO A 17 20.39 3.91 -21.65
CA PRO A 17 20.60 4.75 -20.47
C PRO A 17 19.34 5.52 -20.10
N ALA A 18 18.95 5.45 -18.82
CA ALA A 18 17.74 6.10 -18.34
C ALA A 18 17.79 7.62 -18.58
N GLN A 19 16.76 8.13 -19.26
CA GLN A 19 16.60 9.54 -19.56
C GLN A 19 15.54 10.17 -18.64
N PRO A 20 15.66 11.47 -18.32
CA PRO A 20 14.75 12.11 -17.37
C PRO A 20 13.26 11.97 -17.69
N PHE A 21 12.88 11.87 -18.97
CA PHE A 21 11.47 11.79 -19.36
C PHE A 21 11.11 10.52 -20.10
N ASP A 22 11.98 9.51 -20.09
CA ASP A 22 11.61 8.20 -20.63
C ASP A 22 10.46 7.57 -19.81
N PRO A 23 9.76 6.54 -20.35
CA PRO A 23 8.63 5.93 -19.65
C PRO A 23 9.00 5.34 -18.28
N VAL A 24 10.23 4.83 -18.14
CA VAL A 24 10.73 4.18 -16.92
C VAL A 24 10.88 5.21 -15.80
N THR A 25 11.58 6.30 -16.08
CA THR A 25 11.92 7.38 -15.18
C THR A 25 10.69 8.22 -14.85
N THR A 26 9.86 8.51 -15.86
CA THR A 26 8.55 9.13 -15.67
C THR A 26 7.72 8.38 -14.63
N SER A 27 7.75 7.03 -14.65
CA SER A 27 7.03 6.22 -13.67
C SER A 27 7.56 6.38 -12.23
N ARG A 28 8.86 6.62 -12.08
CA ARG A 28 9.50 6.77 -10.77
C ARG A 28 9.10 8.07 -10.08
N TYR A 29 8.86 9.14 -10.83
CA TYR A 29 8.47 10.42 -10.24
C TYR A 29 7.19 10.32 -9.43
N TRP A 30 6.13 9.75 -10.00
CA TRP A 30 4.87 9.66 -9.27
C TRP A 30 4.90 8.56 -8.20
N ILE A 31 5.68 7.49 -8.39
CA ILE A 31 5.94 6.49 -7.33
C ILE A 31 6.65 7.11 -6.12
N ALA A 32 7.48 8.15 -6.31
CA ALA A 32 8.10 8.85 -5.20
C ALA A 32 7.06 9.44 -4.23
N GLY A 33 5.89 9.84 -4.74
CA GLY A 33 4.74 10.23 -3.92
C GLY A 33 4.24 9.08 -3.03
N LEU A 34 4.11 7.86 -3.58
CA LEU A 34 3.71 6.69 -2.81
C LEU A 34 4.75 6.30 -1.76
N VAL A 35 6.05 6.34 -2.10
CA VAL A 35 7.15 6.13 -1.16
C VAL A 35 7.08 7.13 0.00
N ALA A 36 6.89 8.42 -0.31
CA ALA A 36 6.74 9.46 0.71
C ALA A 36 5.51 9.19 1.61
N THR A 37 4.37 8.82 1.03
CA THR A 37 3.17 8.49 1.82
C THR A 37 3.32 7.22 2.64
N GLY A 38 4.13 6.25 2.19
CA GLY A 38 4.51 5.10 3.01
C GLY A 38 5.29 5.52 4.25
N ALA A 39 6.22 6.49 4.11
CA ALA A 39 6.95 7.03 5.25
C ALA A 39 6.00 7.77 6.20
N VAL A 40 5.09 8.59 5.65
CA VAL A 40 4.04 9.25 6.44
C VAL A 40 3.18 8.22 7.17
N MET A 41 2.78 7.11 6.54
CA MET A 41 1.99 6.06 7.17
C MET A 41 2.68 5.52 8.42
N LEU A 42 3.97 5.15 8.33
CA LEU A 42 4.72 4.62 9.47
C LEU A 42 4.89 5.65 10.59
N LEU A 43 5.27 6.88 10.23
CA LEU A 43 5.46 7.96 11.21
C LEU A 43 4.15 8.35 11.89
N TYR A 44 3.05 8.40 11.13
CA TYR A 44 1.73 8.76 11.64
C TYR A 44 1.17 7.67 12.58
N ILE A 45 1.32 6.39 12.22
CA ILE A 45 1.00 5.25 13.10
C ILE A 45 1.82 5.34 14.40
N ALA A 46 3.14 5.53 14.29
CA ALA A 46 4.03 5.61 15.45
C ALA A 46 3.70 6.79 16.36
N ALA A 47 3.42 7.97 15.78
CA ALA A 47 3.06 9.17 16.50
C ALA A 47 1.72 9.01 17.24
N TYR A 48 0.70 8.45 16.60
CA TYR A 48 -0.62 8.26 17.23
C TYR A 48 -0.58 7.19 18.31
N TRP A 49 0.17 6.11 18.08
CA TRP A 49 0.42 5.11 19.12
C TRP A 49 1.11 5.73 20.34
N LEU A 50 2.20 6.46 20.12
CA LEU A 50 2.97 7.08 21.20
C LEU A 50 2.15 8.13 21.95
N ALA A 51 1.44 9.01 21.24
CA ALA A 51 0.57 10.03 21.83
C ALA A 51 -0.51 9.40 22.72
N ALA A 52 -1.14 8.32 22.26
CA ALA A 52 -2.12 7.58 23.05
C ALA A 52 -1.50 6.95 24.30
N ARG A 53 -0.27 6.41 24.22
CA ARG A 53 0.44 5.87 25.40
C ARG A 53 0.78 6.96 26.42
N ILE A 54 1.26 8.12 25.95
CA ILE A 54 1.60 9.26 26.82
C ILE A 54 0.34 9.80 27.50
N ALA A 55 -0.76 9.95 26.77
CA ALA A 55 -2.03 10.41 27.33
C ALA A 55 -2.56 9.42 28.39
N ALA A 56 -2.54 8.12 28.09
CA ALA A 56 -2.94 7.09 29.05
C ALA A 56 -2.08 7.12 30.33
N TRP A 57 -0.77 7.29 30.19
CA TRP A 57 0.14 7.43 31.34
C TRP A 57 -0.17 8.68 32.17
N ARG A 58 -0.57 9.77 31.52
CA ARG A 58 -1.02 11.03 32.17
C ARG A 58 -2.47 10.98 32.65
N LYS A 59 -3.17 9.84 32.53
CA LYS A 59 -4.61 9.71 32.82
C LYS A 59 -5.48 10.71 32.03
N GLN A 60 -5.03 11.10 30.84
CA GLN A 60 -5.74 11.97 29.91
C GLN A 60 -6.34 11.14 28.77
N THR A 61 -7.43 11.63 28.19
CA THR A 61 -8.02 11.06 26.98
C THR A 61 -7.32 11.65 25.75
N PHE A 62 -6.84 10.79 24.85
CA PHE A 62 -6.36 11.21 23.54
C PHE A 62 -7.45 10.94 22.51
N VAL A 63 -7.88 11.97 21.80
CA VAL A 63 -8.85 11.84 20.71
C VAL A 63 -8.11 12.08 19.40
N PRO A 64 -7.86 11.04 18.59
CA PRO A 64 -7.19 11.20 17.31
C PRO A 64 -8.05 12.02 16.35
N ALA A 65 -7.42 12.90 15.57
CA ALA A 65 -8.13 13.62 14.51
C ALA A 65 -8.70 12.64 13.48
N LEU A 66 -9.80 13.04 12.83
CA LEU A 66 -10.35 12.25 11.72
C LEU A 66 -9.37 12.31 10.54
N TRP A 67 -9.08 11.14 9.94
CA TRP A 67 -8.10 11.03 8.85
C TRP A 67 -8.40 11.99 7.69
N TRP A 68 -9.68 12.19 7.36
CA TRP A 68 -10.10 13.05 6.25
C TRP A 68 -9.90 14.54 6.56
N GLN A 69 -9.95 14.95 7.84
CA GLN A 69 -9.66 16.34 8.23
C GLN A 69 -8.18 16.66 8.03
N VAL A 70 -7.31 15.73 8.48
CA VAL A 70 -5.87 15.83 8.26
C VAL A 70 -5.58 15.83 6.76
N TRP A 71 -6.20 14.93 6.01
CA TRP A 71 -6.06 14.85 4.57
C TRP A 71 -6.47 16.16 3.87
N LEU A 72 -7.66 16.71 4.15
CA LEU A 72 -8.12 17.99 3.58
C LEU A 72 -7.18 19.14 3.92
N GLY A 73 -6.67 19.20 5.16
CA GLY A 73 -5.66 20.18 5.55
C GLY A 73 -4.35 20.06 4.76
N CYS A 74 -4.01 18.87 4.28
CA CYS A 74 -2.84 18.63 3.44
C CYS A 74 -3.09 18.84 1.94
N VAL A 75 -4.33 18.80 1.46
CA VAL A 75 -4.64 18.88 0.01
C VAL A 75 -4.06 20.14 -0.61
N ILE A 76 -4.35 21.31 -0.05
CA ILE A 76 -3.90 22.60 -0.59
C ILE A 76 -2.36 22.71 -0.56
N PRO A 77 -1.67 22.56 0.60
CA PRO A 77 -0.22 22.73 0.63
C PRO A 77 0.51 21.70 -0.24
N LEU A 78 0.02 20.46 -0.36
CA LEU A 78 0.65 19.46 -1.24
C LEU A 78 0.39 19.75 -2.72
N SER A 79 -0.82 20.20 -3.08
CA SER A 79 -1.16 20.54 -4.47
C SER A 79 -0.42 21.76 -4.99
N ILE A 80 0.03 22.64 -4.10
CA ILE A 80 0.86 23.81 -4.45
C ILE A 80 2.35 23.47 -4.32
N GLY A 81 2.75 22.88 -3.20
CA GLY A 81 4.15 22.64 -2.86
C GLY A 81 4.82 21.63 -3.78
N ILE A 82 4.14 20.54 -4.14
CA ILE A 82 4.73 19.54 -5.04
C ILE A 82 5.01 20.15 -6.42
N PRO A 83 4.06 20.80 -7.13
CA PRO A 83 4.36 21.46 -8.40
C PRO A 83 5.40 22.56 -8.26
N ALA A 84 5.32 23.41 -7.22
CA ALA A 84 6.29 24.47 -7.00
C ALA A 84 7.73 23.91 -6.93
N ILE A 85 7.97 22.89 -6.08
CA ILE A 85 9.29 22.25 -6.00
C ILE A 85 9.62 21.55 -7.32
N THR A 86 8.66 20.80 -7.86
CA THR A 86 8.97 19.89 -8.96
C THR A 86 9.24 20.58 -10.30
N MET A 87 8.66 21.76 -10.48
CA MET A 87 8.72 22.53 -11.71
C MET A 87 9.72 23.70 -11.62
N THR A 88 10.20 24.09 -10.44
CA THR A 88 11.13 25.24 -10.29
C THR A 88 12.49 24.90 -9.71
N VAL A 89 12.58 23.90 -8.82
CA VAL A 89 13.83 23.58 -8.08
C VAL A 89 14.57 22.39 -8.70
N ASN A 90 13.97 21.73 -9.69
CA ASN A 90 14.50 20.51 -10.26
C ASN A 90 15.30 20.74 -11.55
N SER A 91 16.33 19.92 -11.74
CA SER A 91 17.03 19.79 -13.02
C SER A 91 17.01 18.32 -13.50
N PRO A 92 16.37 18.02 -14.65
CA PRO A 92 15.47 18.91 -15.37
C PRO A 92 14.16 19.14 -14.60
N THR A 93 13.49 20.25 -14.89
CA THR A 93 12.18 20.59 -14.33
C THR A 93 11.13 19.60 -14.84
N LEU A 94 10.20 19.20 -13.99
CA LEU A 94 9.14 18.29 -14.41
C LEU A 94 8.10 19.05 -15.25
N PRO A 95 7.61 18.48 -16.37
CA PRO A 95 6.48 19.04 -17.09
C PRO A 95 5.21 19.00 -16.21
N PRO A 96 4.24 19.90 -16.44
CA PRO A 96 3.06 20.04 -15.59
C PRO A 96 2.26 18.75 -15.38
N SER A 97 2.15 17.90 -16.42
CA SER A 97 1.44 16.62 -16.35
C SER A 97 2.08 15.64 -15.36
N LEU A 98 3.42 15.62 -15.26
CA LEU A 98 4.12 14.75 -14.33
C LEU A 98 4.09 15.30 -12.91
N ALA A 99 4.19 16.62 -12.75
CA ALA A 99 3.97 17.26 -11.46
C ALA A 99 2.56 16.94 -10.93
N ALA A 100 1.53 17.03 -11.78
CA ALA A 100 0.16 16.65 -11.44
C ALA A 100 0.03 15.16 -11.08
N ALA A 101 0.71 14.26 -11.81
CA ALA A 101 0.74 12.84 -11.47
C ALA A 101 1.38 12.57 -10.09
N CYS A 102 2.46 13.28 -9.74
CA CYS A 102 3.06 13.22 -8.40
C CYS A 102 2.09 13.71 -7.32
N VAL A 103 1.38 14.81 -7.55
CA VAL A 103 0.34 15.31 -6.63
C VAL A 103 -0.75 14.25 -6.44
N ALA A 104 -1.31 13.73 -7.53
CA ALA A 104 -2.38 12.76 -7.47
C ALA A 104 -1.96 11.49 -6.71
N ALA A 105 -0.79 10.93 -7.04
CA ALA A 105 -0.25 9.76 -6.35
C ALA A 105 -0.02 10.04 -4.86
N THR A 106 0.50 11.22 -4.50
CA THR A 106 0.74 11.61 -3.11
C THR A 106 -0.58 11.79 -2.35
N LEU A 107 -1.59 12.45 -2.92
CA LEU A 107 -2.87 12.66 -2.24
C LEU A 107 -3.64 11.35 -2.04
N VAL A 108 -3.66 10.47 -3.05
CA VAL A 108 -4.30 9.15 -2.93
C VAL A 108 -3.54 8.27 -1.93
N GLY A 109 -2.22 8.22 -2.02
CA GLY A 109 -1.38 7.50 -1.05
C GLY A 109 -1.56 8.02 0.37
N LEU A 110 -1.66 9.34 0.54
CA LEU A 110 -1.87 9.97 1.85
C LEU A 110 -3.23 9.61 2.44
N ALA A 111 -4.31 9.60 1.64
CA ALA A 111 -5.61 9.19 2.12
C ALA A 111 -5.56 7.79 2.73
N ILE A 112 -4.87 6.85 2.06
CA ILE A 112 -4.70 5.47 2.54
C ILE A 112 -3.77 5.42 3.76
N ALA A 113 -2.68 6.18 3.76
CA ALA A 113 -1.69 6.25 4.82
C ALA A 113 -2.25 6.75 6.17
N LEU A 114 -3.28 7.59 6.15
CA LEU A 114 -3.88 8.16 7.35
C LEU A 114 -4.94 7.27 8.01
N LEU A 115 -5.58 6.37 7.24
CA LEU A 115 -6.60 5.43 7.75
C LEU A 115 -6.19 4.65 9.00
N PRO A 116 -4.98 4.05 9.10
CA PRO A 116 -4.61 3.24 10.26
C PRO A 116 -4.34 4.04 11.53
N GLY A 117 -4.23 5.38 11.46
CA GLY A 117 -3.82 6.21 12.60
C GLY A 117 -4.72 6.07 13.82
N GLN A 118 -6.04 6.09 13.64
CA GLN A 118 -6.98 5.89 14.75
C GLN A 118 -6.83 4.51 15.40
N TRP A 119 -6.66 3.47 14.59
CA TRP A 119 -6.45 2.13 15.10
C TRP A 119 -5.11 2.00 15.84
N ALA A 120 -4.08 2.73 15.42
CA ALA A 120 -2.81 2.77 16.12
C ALA A 120 -2.93 3.36 17.54
N ALA A 121 -3.77 4.38 17.71
CA ALA A 121 -4.04 5.00 19.00
C ALA A 121 -4.89 4.09 19.91
N ASP A 122 -6.03 3.61 19.38
CA ASP A 122 -7.07 2.98 20.19
C ASP A 122 -6.85 1.46 20.34
N ARG A 123 -6.46 0.79 19.26
CA ARG A 123 -6.42 -0.68 19.14
C ARG A 123 -5.20 -1.17 18.35
N PRO A 124 -3.97 -0.88 18.81
CA PRO A 124 -2.75 -1.13 18.02
C PRO A 124 -2.54 -2.61 17.69
N TRP A 125 -2.95 -3.52 18.59
CA TRP A 125 -2.90 -4.94 18.31
C TRP A 125 -3.84 -5.36 17.20
N ASP A 126 -5.04 -4.80 17.13
CA ASP A 126 -5.99 -5.14 16.07
C ASP A 126 -5.52 -4.60 14.71
N LEU A 127 -4.77 -3.48 14.70
CA LEU A 127 -4.09 -2.99 13.51
C LEU A 127 -3.03 -3.98 13.00
N ILE A 128 -2.21 -4.56 13.90
CA ILE A 128 -1.23 -5.60 13.54
C ILE A 128 -1.95 -6.82 12.96
N TRP A 129 -3.03 -7.27 13.61
CA TRP A 129 -3.84 -8.37 13.09
C TRP A 129 -4.44 -8.06 11.72
N LEU A 130 -4.93 -6.84 11.50
CA LEU A 130 -5.45 -6.41 10.21
C LEU A 130 -4.37 -6.36 9.13
N ALA A 131 -3.18 -5.85 9.46
CA ALA A 131 -2.05 -5.86 8.54
C ALA A 131 -1.66 -7.30 8.18
N ALA A 132 -1.55 -8.20 9.16
CA ALA A 132 -1.29 -9.62 8.90
C ALA A 132 -2.37 -10.24 8.00
N ASP A 133 -3.65 -9.92 8.22
CA ASP A 133 -4.75 -10.36 7.35
C ASP A 133 -4.61 -9.82 5.92
N GLY A 134 -4.27 -8.53 5.77
CA GLY A 134 -4.10 -7.84 4.49
C GLY A 134 -3.00 -8.41 3.62
N ILE A 135 -1.98 -9.07 4.19
CA ILE A 135 -0.93 -9.79 3.44
C ILE A 135 -1.55 -10.81 2.47
N GLY A 136 -2.66 -11.45 2.83
CA GLY A 136 -3.33 -12.43 1.98
C GLY A 136 -3.87 -11.86 0.67
N LEU A 137 -4.04 -10.54 0.57
CA LEU A 137 -4.46 -9.85 -0.66
C LEU A 137 -3.28 -9.37 -1.52
N MET A 138 -2.07 -9.30 -0.97
CA MET A 138 -0.90 -8.81 -1.70
C MET A 138 -0.61 -9.63 -2.96
N PRO A 139 -0.69 -10.98 -2.97
CA PRO A 139 -0.46 -11.75 -4.19
C PRO A 139 -1.39 -11.37 -5.35
N ALA A 140 -2.68 -11.14 -5.08
CA ALA A 140 -3.64 -10.70 -6.09
C ALA A 140 -3.31 -9.32 -6.64
N LEU A 141 -2.91 -8.39 -5.76
CA LEU A 141 -2.57 -7.01 -6.12
C LEU A 141 -1.22 -6.89 -6.84
N MET A 142 -0.28 -7.79 -6.57
CA MET A 142 1.12 -7.65 -6.96
C MET A 142 1.59 -8.64 -8.04
N LEU A 143 1.03 -9.86 -8.09
CA LEU A 143 1.56 -10.92 -8.96
C LEU A 143 0.81 -11.04 -10.29
N LEU A 144 -0.42 -10.51 -10.41
CA LEU A 144 -1.11 -10.50 -11.71
C LEU A 144 -0.37 -9.70 -12.78
N ARG A 145 0.41 -8.68 -12.40
CA ARG A 145 1.28 -7.95 -13.34
C ARG A 145 2.33 -8.85 -13.99
N ALA A 146 2.68 -9.97 -13.35
CA ALA A 146 3.70 -10.87 -13.87
C ALA A 146 3.34 -11.40 -15.26
N ILE A 147 2.03 -11.52 -15.56
CA ILE A 147 1.46 -11.98 -16.84
C ILE A 147 1.98 -11.18 -18.04
N GLU A 148 2.38 -9.93 -17.83
CA GLU A 148 2.89 -9.05 -18.88
C GLU A 148 4.41 -9.14 -19.07
N LEU A 149 5.14 -9.79 -18.16
CA LEU A 149 6.60 -9.79 -18.20
C LEU A 149 7.16 -10.50 -19.46
N PRO A 150 6.64 -11.65 -19.93
CA PRO A 150 7.15 -12.31 -21.12
C PRO A 150 7.03 -11.47 -22.39
N SER A 151 5.89 -10.78 -22.56
CA SER A 151 5.66 -9.90 -23.72
C SER A 151 6.46 -8.59 -23.67
N ARG A 152 7.17 -8.34 -22.55
CA ARG A 152 8.04 -7.18 -22.35
C ARG A 152 9.53 -7.52 -22.44
N GLY A 153 9.87 -8.70 -22.96
CA GLY A 153 11.26 -9.08 -23.25
C GLY A 153 12.01 -9.66 -22.05
N LEU A 154 11.33 -10.02 -20.95
CA LEU A 154 11.93 -10.84 -19.91
C LEU A 154 11.90 -12.31 -20.35
N SER A 155 13.07 -12.96 -20.32
CA SER A 155 13.25 -14.38 -20.67
C SER A 155 12.65 -15.34 -19.64
N VAL A 156 11.34 -15.22 -19.40
CA VAL A 156 10.57 -16.09 -18.50
C VAL A 156 9.47 -16.75 -19.32
N SER A 157 9.30 -18.05 -19.16
CA SER A 157 8.26 -18.77 -19.91
C SER A 157 6.85 -18.32 -19.50
N HIS A 158 5.91 -18.29 -20.45
CA HIS A 158 4.50 -18.00 -20.17
C HIS A 158 3.94 -18.93 -19.09
N MET A 159 4.32 -20.20 -19.12
CA MET A 159 3.91 -21.20 -18.13
C MET A 159 4.38 -20.82 -16.72
N THR A 160 5.65 -20.45 -16.55
CA THR A 160 6.21 -20.03 -15.25
C THR A 160 5.44 -18.85 -14.67
N VAL A 161 5.10 -17.89 -15.52
CA VAL A 161 4.37 -16.68 -15.11
C VAL A 161 2.93 -16.99 -14.69
N TRP A 162 2.22 -17.84 -15.45
CA TRP A 162 0.88 -18.27 -15.07
C TRP A 162 0.87 -19.09 -13.79
N LEU A 163 1.85 -19.98 -13.61
CA LEU A 163 2.04 -20.74 -12.36
C LEU A 163 2.31 -19.80 -11.18
N LEU A 164 3.13 -18.76 -11.36
CA LEU A 164 3.39 -17.76 -10.32
C LEU A 164 2.12 -16.98 -9.95
N ALA A 165 1.33 -16.55 -10.95
CA ALA A 165 0.09 -15.83 -10.73
C ALA A 165 -0.96 -16.70 -10.01
N MET A 166 -1.21 -17.92 -10.52
CA MET A 166 -2.18 -18.85 -9.91
C MET A 166 -1.74 -19.33 -8.53
N GLY A 167 -0.46 -19.71 -8.40
CA GLY A 167 0.12 -20.12 -7.12
C GLY A 167 0.09 -19.00 -6.09
N GLY A 168 0.37 -17.76 -6.52
CA GLY A 168 0.25 -16.58 -5.69
C GLY A 168 -1.17 -16.35 -5.17
N LEU A 169 -2.18 -16.42 -6.05
CA LEU A 169 -3.59 -16.31 -5.66
C LEU A 169 -3.99 -17.40 -4.67
N LEU A 170 -3.61 -18.65 -4.93
CA LEU A 170 -3.88 -19.77 -4.03
C LEU A 170 -3.21 -19.57 -2.68
N ALA A 171 -1.95 -19.14 -2.65
CA ALA A 171 -1.22 -18.83 -1.42
C ALA A 171 -1.91 -17.71 -0.62
N GLY A 172 -2.40 -16.67 -1.30
CA GLY A 172 -3.19 -15.60 -0.68
C GLY A 172 -4.49 -16.12 -0.04
N LEU A 173 -5.22 -17.00 -0.73
CA LEU A 173 -6.43 -17.65 -0.18
C LEU A 173 -6.11 -18.54 1.03
N VAL A 174 -5.08 -19.38 0.93
CA VAL A 174 -4.61 -20.23 2.03
C VAL A 174 -4.24 -19.37 3.24
N TRP A 175 -3.53 -18.27 3.03
CA TRP A 175 -3.20 -17.32 4.09
C TRP A 175 -4.44 -16.73 4.77
N LEU A 176 -5.43 -16.29 3.99
CA LEU A 176 -6.69 -15.75 4.53
C LEU A 176 -7.47 -16.80 5.34
N VAL A 177 -7.46 -18.06 4.92
CA VAL A 177 -8.06 -19.18 5.67
C VAL A 177 -7.29 -19.43 6.96
N MET A 178 -5.96 -19.52 6.91
CA MET A 178 -5.10 -19.66 8.10
C MET A 178 -5.35 -18.53 9.10
N MET A 179 -5.37 -17.27 8.64
CA MET A 179 -5.67 -16.12 9.49
C MET A 179 -7.09 -16.16 10.07
N SER A 180 -8.06 -16.74 9.35
CA SER A 180 -9.41 -16.97 9.89
C SER A 180 -9.37 -17.93 11.07
N GLY A 181 -8.69 -19.08 10.92
CA GLY A 181 -8.51 -20.06 12.00
C GLY A 181 -7.73 -19.47 13.18
N LEU A 182 -6.66 -18.74 12.89
CA LEU A 182 -5.83 -18.10 13.91
C LEU A 182 -6.61 -17.04 14.71
N ARG A 183 -7.46 -16.25 14.05
CA ARG A 183 -8.35 -15.29 14.73
C ARG A 183 -9.39 -15.99 15.59
N ILE A 184 -9.98 -17.09 15.14
CA ILE A 184 -10.92 -17.89 15.94
C ILE A 184 -10.21 -18.40 17.20
N TRP A 185 -9.05 -19.03 17.03
CA TRP A 185 -8.26 -19.57 18.13
C TRP A 185 -7.81 -18.49 19.13
N ARG A 186 -7.46 -17.30 18.65
CA ARG A 186 -7.07 -16.16 19.49
C ARG A 186 -8.25 -15.28 19.93
N HIS A 187 -9.49 -15.70 19.68
CA HIS A 187 -10.71 -14.97 20.00
C HIS A 187 -10.70 -13.51 19.51
N ARG A 188 -10.14 -13.27 18.33
CA ARG A 188 -10.07 -11.95 17.69
C ARG A 188 -11.27 -11.71 16.79
N GLU A 189 -11.73 -10.46 16.75
CA GLU A 189 -12.78 -10.07 15.82
C GLU A 189 -12.33 -10.18 14.37
N PHE A 190 -13.28 -10.47 13.48
CA PHE A 190 -13.02 -10.46 12.04
C PHE A 190 -13.15 -9.04 11.48
N PRO A 191 -12.21 -8.59 10.63
CA PRO A 191 -12.34 -7.30 9.97
C PRO A 191 -13.49 -7.31 8.95
N THR A 192 -14.02 -6.13 8.65
CA THR A 192 -14.92 -5.92 7.53
C THR A 192 -14.18 -6.11 6.20
N ALA A 193 -14.93 -6.39 5.12
CA ALA A 193 -14.34 -6.56 3.79
C ALA A 193 -13.61 -5.28 3.33
N SER A 194 -14.17 -4.10 3.62
CA SER A 194 -13.53 -2.82 3.30
C SER A 194 -12.23 -2.60 4.08
N ALA A 195 -12.21 -2.90 5.38
CA ALA A 195 -10.99 -2.78 6.18
C ALA A 195 -9.90 -3.73 5.68
N LEU A 196 -10.26 -4.98 5.39
CA LEU A 196 -9.34 -5.99 4.84
C LEU A 196 -8.78 -5.57 3.48
N PHE A 197 -9.65 -5.11 2.57
CA PHE A 197 -9.27 -4.63 1.25
C PHE A 197 -8.32 -3.42 1.34
N LEU A 198 -8.67 -2.41 2.14
CA LEU A 198 -7.84 -1.21 2.33
C LEU A 198 -6.50 -1.55 3.00
N ALA A 199 -6.46 -2.53 3.90
CA ALA A 199 -5.20 -3.03 4.45
C ALA A 199 -4.32 -3.66 3.36
N GLY A 200 -4.89 -4.51 2.50
CA GLY A 200 -4.17 -5.09 1.36
C GLY A 200 -3.63 -4.02 0.40
N VAL A 201 -4.44 -3.01 0.07
CA VAL A 201 -4.03 -1.87 -0.77
C VAL A 201 -2.94 -1.04 -0.10
N GLY A 202 -3.09 -0.70 1.18
CA GLY A 202 -2.10 0.06 1.94
C GLY A 202 -0.75 -0.68 2.03
N LEU A 203 -0.78 -2.00 2.28
CA LEU A 203 0.44 -2.81 2.28
C LEU A 203 1.08 -2.88 0.89
N SER A 204 0.31 -3.13 -0.16
CA SER A 204 0.84 -3.39 -1.51
C SER A 204 1.30 -2.13 -2.24
N TYR A 205 0.55 -1.04 -2.13
CA TYR A 205 0.75 0.15 -2.96
C TYR A 205 1.24 1.37 -2.19
N VAL A 206 1.26 1.35 -0.86
CA VAL A 206 1.79 2.46 -0.04
C VAL A 206 3.03 2.01 0.74
N LEU A 207 2.93 0.93 1.51
CA LEU A 207 4.05 0.44 2.32
C LEU A 207 5.12 -0.25 1.49
N LEU A 208 4.74 -1.13 0.56
CA LEU A 208 5.70 -1.93 -0.20
C LEU A 208 6.64 -1.07 -1.08
N PRO A 209 6.19 0.03 -1.73
CA PRO A 209 7.11 0.96 -2.38
C PRO A 209 8.16 1.54 -1.44
N LEU A 210 7.78 1.93 -0.21
CA LEU A 210 8.74 2.37 0.79
C LEU A 210 9.69 1.24 1.20
N ILE A 211 9.16 0.05 1.50
CA ILE A 211 9.98 -1.11 1.86
C ILE A 211 10.99 -1.42 0.76
N HIS A 212 10.55 -1.40 -0.51
CA HIS A 212 11.44 -1.62 -1.62
C HIS A 212 12.54 -0.56 -1.66
N HIS A 213 12.21 0.72 -1.47
CA HIS A 213 13.21 1.79 -1.43
C HIS A 213 14.22 1.61 -0.28
N LEU A 214 13.74 1.22 0.91
CA LEU A 214 14.57 1.11 2.12
C LEU A 214 15.34 -0.20 2.24
N LEU A 215 14.85 -1.30 1.65
CA LEU A 215 15.40 -2.65 1.87
C LEU A 215 15.78 -3.38 0.58
N ALA A 216 15.13 -3.09 -0.55
CA ALA A 216 15.34 -3.80 -1.82
C ALA A 216 16.16 -3.01 -2.85
N THR A 217 16.72 -1.86 -2.47
CA THR A 217 17.77 -1.18 -3.26
C THR A 217 19.13 -1.29 -2.56
N PRO A 218 20.25 -1.22 -3.29
CA PRO A 218 21.58 -1.24 -2.69
C PRO A 218 21.75 -0.14 -1.62
N PRO A 219 22.38 -0.41 -0.46
CA PRO A 219 22.60 0.59 0.58
C PRO A 219 23.45 1.78 0.11
N ALA A 220 24.44 1.51 -0.76
CA ALA A 220 25.31 2.52 -1.34
C ALA A 220 24.58 3.46 -2.31
N PHE A 221 23.39 3.06 -2.79
CA PHE A 221 22.66 3.81 -3.80
C PHE A 221 21.14 3.59 -3.68
N ARG A 222 20.47 4.46 -2.93
CA ARG A 222 19.01 4.44 -2.74
C ARG A 222 18.31 5.14 -3.90
N TYR A 223 17.43 4.41 -4.59
CA TYR A 223 16.68 4.93 -5.74
C TYR A 223 15.19 4.61 -5.65
N ILE A 224 14.38 5.35 -6.40
CA ILE A 224 12.94 5.10 -6.51
C ILE A 224 12.71 4.05 -7.58
N SER A 225 12.05 2.96 -7.18
CA SER A 225 11.73 1.84 -8.05
C SER A 225 10.68 2.23 -9.11
N THR A 226 10.66 1.52 -10.23
CA THR A 226 9.71 1.78 -11.32
C THR A 226 8.31 1.35 -10.91
N ALA A 227 7.29 2.03 -11.44
CA ALA A 227 5.91 1.66 -11.16
C ALA A 227 5.57 0.24 -11.59
N SER A 228 6.24 -0.25 -12.64
CA SER A 228 6.08 -1.61 -13.13
C SER A 228 6.40 -2.68 -12.10
N ASN A 229 7.11 -2.37 -11.00
CA ASN A 229 7.35 -3.29 -9.90
C ASN A 229 6.16 -3.48 -8.96
N PHE A 230 5.15 -2.61 -9.05
CA PHE A 230 3.96 -2.65 -8.20
C PHE A 230 2.66 -2.76 -9.01
N PHE A 231 2.63 -2.17 -10.21
CA PHE A 231 1.45 -2.07 -11.05
C PHE A 231 1.68 -2.78 -12.39
N ALA A 232 0.62 -3.39 -12.91
CA ALA A 232 0.58 -3.84 -14.30
C ALA A 232 0.65 -2.63 -15.26
N PHE A 233 1.22 -2.80 -16.44
CA PHE A 233 1.22 -1.80 -17.50
C PHE A 233 -0.18 -1.62 -18.10
N ASN A 234 -0.90 -2.72 -18.36
CA ASN A 234 -2.24 -2.71 -18.91
C ASN A 234 -3.27 -2.28 -17.84
N PRO A 235 -4.07 -1.22 -18.10
CA PRO A 235 -5.06 -0.74 -17.13
C PRO A 235 -6.14 -1.78 -16.81
N GLY A 236 -6.50 -2.65 -17.76
CA GLY A 236 -7.40 -3.78 -17.54
C GLY A 236 -6.84 -4.80 -16.55
N LEU A 237 -5.53 -5.12 -16.62
CA LEU A 237 -4.89 -5.99 -15.63
C LEU A 237 -4.77 -5.32 -14.26
N ARG A 238 -4.54 -4.00 -14.20
CA ARG A 238 -4.60 -3.27 -12.92
C ARG A 238 -5.99 -3.37 -12.30
N LEU A 239 -7.04 -3.15 -13.09
CA LEU A 239 -8.43 -3.27 -12.64
C LEU A 239 -8.73 -4.70 -12.18
N LEU A 240 -8.29 -5.71 -12.94
CA LEU A 240 -8.48 -7.11 -12.59
C LEU A 240 -7.81 -7.47 -11.26
N ALA A 241 -6.59 -6.99 -11.01
CA ALA A 241 -5.90 -7.19 -9.73
C ALA A 241 -6.68 -6.62 -8.55
N VAL A 242 -7.17 -5.39 -8.70
CA VAL A 242 -7.98 -4.72 -7.68
C VAL A 242 -9.32 -5.44 -7.45
N LEU A 243 -10.02 -5.82 -8.52
CA LEU A 243 -11.28 -6.57 -8.44
C LEU A 243 -11.09 -7.94 -7.80
N THR A 244 -10.01 -8.65 -8.15
CA THR A 244 -9.69 -9.96 -7.58
C THR A 244 -9.47 -9.84 -6.07
N ALA A 245 -8.69 -8.85 -5.63
CA ALA A 245 -8.47 -8.59 -4.21
C ALA A 245 -9.77 -8.20 -3.48
N ALA A 246 -10.63 -7.40 -4.11
CA ALA A 246 -11.94 -7.03 -3.54
C ALA A 246 -12.87 -8.26 -3.39
N VAL A 247 -12.95 -9.12 -4.41
CA VAL A 247 -13.72 -10.36 -4.38
C VAL A 247 -13.19 -11.30 -3.30
N MET A 248 -11.87 -11.46 -3.19
CA MET A 248 -11.26 -12.25 -2.11
C MET A 248 -11.63 -11.69 -0.72
N ALA A 249 -11.56 -10.38 -0.53
CA ALA A 249 -11.91 -9.74 0.73
C ALA A 249 -13.40 -9.93 1.09
N ILE A 250 -14.31 -9.75 0.11
CA ILE A 250 -15.74 -9.97 0.30
C ILE A 250 -16.02 -11.44 0.61
N GLY A 251 -15.46 -12.35 -0.19
CA GLY A 251 -15.65 -13.79 -0.08
C GLY A 251 -15.22 -14.32 1.28
N ILE A 252 -14.00 -14.00 1.73
CA ILE A 252 -13.53 -14.46 3.04
C ILE A 252 -14.34 -13.85 4.18
N THR A 253 -14.71 -12.57 4.11
CA THR A 253 -15.56 -11.96 5.14
C THR A 253 -16.95 -12.61 5.19
N ALA A 254 -17.53 -12.98 4.05
CA ALA A 254 -18.81 -13.68 4.00
C ALA A 254 -18.72 -15.08 4.65
N VAL A 255 -17.64 -15.84 4.39
CA VAL A 255 -17.38 -17.13 5.04
C VAL A 255 -17.19 -16.94 6.55
N ARG A 256 -16.36 -15.98 6.97
CA ARG A 256 -16.11 -15.65 8.39
C ARG A 256 -17.38 -15.30 9.15
N ARG A 257 -18.36 -14.64 8.51
CA ARG A 257 -19.67 -14.34 9.13
C ARG A 257 -20.48 -15.59 9.43
N ARG A 258 -20.42 -16.61 8.57
CA ARG A 258 -21.10 -17.90 8.78
C ARG A 258 -20.44 -18.74 9.87
N LEU A 259 -19.13 -18.57 10.06
CA LEU A 259 -18.35 -19.29 11.07
C LEU A 259 -18.48 -18.72 12.48
N LYS A 260 -18.98 -17.48 12.66
CA LYS A 260 -19.28 -16.98 14.00
C LYS A 260 -20.39 -17.85 14.59
N PRO A 261 -20.13 -18.63 15.66
CA PRO A 261 -21.22 -19.29 16.38
C PRO A 261 -22.18 -18.17 16.80
N GLY A 262 -23.47 -18.35 16.56
CA GLY A 262 -24.47 -17.43 17.08
C GLY A 262 -24.16 -17.22 18.56
N ARG A 263 -23.75 -16.00 18.93
CA ARG A 263 -23.88 -15.54 20.30
C ARG A 263 -25.38 -15.68 20.55
N ARG A 264 -25.79 -16.79 21.18
CA ARG A 264 -27.08 -16.85 21.85
C ARG A 264 -27.09 -15.59 22.69
N LEU A 265 -27.99 -14.68 22.36
CA LEU A 265 -28.29 -13.54 23.19
C LEU A 265 -28.55 -14.12 24.58
N ALA A 266 -27.59 -13.98 25.49
CA ALA A 266 -27.89 -14.16 26.89
C ALA A 266 -29.00 -13.14 27.18
N PRO A 267 -30.16 -13.56 27.70
CA PRO A 267 -31.21 -12.62 28.05
C PRO A 267 -30.59 -11.60 29.01
N HIS A 268 -30.56 -10.35 28.58
CA HIS A 268 -30.17 -9.23 29.42
C HIS A 268 -31.09 -9.25 30.64
N TYR A 269 -30.51 -9.47 31.81
CA TYR A 269 -31.13 -9.09 33.07
C TYR A 269 -31.47 -7.60 33.00
N GLN A 270 -32.76 -7.30 33.07
CA GLN A 270 -33.26 -5.99 33.46
C GLN A 270 -33.05 -5.85 34.97
N SER A 271 -32.26 -4.87 35.37
CA SER A 271 -32.34 -4.18 36.66
C SER A 271 -31.63 -2.85 36.56
#